data_AF-A0A7C1CGW4-F1
#
_entry.id   AF-A0A7C1CGW4-F1
#
_cell.length_a   1.000
_cell.length_b   1.000
_cell.length_c   1.000
_cell.angle_alpha   90.00
_cell.angle_beta   90.00
_cell.angle_gamma   90.00
#
_symmetry.space_group_name_H-M   'P 1'
#
loop_
_entity.id
_entity.type
_entity.pdbx_description
1 polymer ?
#
loop_
_entity_poly.entity_id
_entity_poly.type
_entity_poly.pdbx_seq_one_letter_code
_entity_poly.pdbx_strand_id
1 'polypeptide(L)'
;MQTTPHPLKLLEIELQKIIALEGRLSIIVVPREYAEKALQSKRDVDTAVTFKEYLIIGVFGLDADEASSMFLAVPKGMAWYPRDGNTIEGLFFSAMERLRNSSSTTPWVTQLWDCIKDVTVSHDDAESRFLSSSFYQVYAFVADHPKEVVRMIHELAESDKHWIKEFLPFGTLAMNTEEDPSDAPDFSKDMEQWEYRRRLMEKEELGKKTLRSVRNVEHLFTLPSISKEIIDLAADPLLSASRMATIIEKDPVLTSRLLKVVNSAFYGFRRQIDAVEHAIVILGNEEVVNLAFSIAVHKLLGKSEAVKSTVLWEHSLMVAHLTAWIGSIVGSVSGNMLYTVGLLHDFGKIIFLQRGYYDQEREGVSSLKELAAEEEITGLSHAEMGAYVAERWNLPEGIVDGLMCHHLPAKARDFEAAVSVHAADIISHAGTLDLSCMNWSAAEVFRAGKGSSIPREAVENKYSEIMAKVRVLLDVT
;
A
#
# COMPACT_ATOMS: atom_id res chain seq x y z
N MET A 1 15.96 -34.07 21.63
CA MET A 1 14.61 -33.60 22.00
C MET A 1 13.82 -33.41 20.72
N GLN A 2 12.76 -34.19 20.51
CA GLN A 2 11.86 -34.00 19.37
C GLN A 2 11.17 -32.65 19.53
N THR A 3 11.42 -31.73 18.60
CA THR A 3 10.69 -30.47 18.52
C THR A 3 9.25 -30.79 18.12
N THR A 4 8.31 -30.56 19.03
CA THR A 4 6.89 -30.55 18.68
C THR A 4 6.68 -29.53 17.56
N PRO A 5 6.06 -29.90 16.43
CA PRO A 5 5.83 -28.97 15.33
C PRO A 5 4.96 -27.81 15.79
N HIS A 6 5.20 -26.62 15.23
CA HIS A 6 4.36 -25.43 15.46
C HIS A 6 2.89 -25.79 15.18
N PRO A 7 1.92 -25.42 16.03
CA PRO A 7 0.54 -25.87 15.90
C PRO A 7 -0.05 -25.62 14.50
N LEU A 8 0.30 -24.48 13.90
CA LEU A 8 -0.18 -24.08 12.56
C LEU A 8 0.43 -24.91 11.41
N LYS A 9 1.57 -25.59 11.61
CA LYS A 9 2.19 -26.45 10.56
C LYS A 9 1.28 -27.61 10.14
N LEU A 10 0.45 -28.11 11.06
CA LEU A 10 -0.52 -29.17 10.76
C LEU A 10 -1.60 -28.67 9.80
N LEU A 11 -2.11 -27.46 10.01
CA LEU A 11 -3.04 -26.82 9.09
C LEU A 11 -2.34 -26.48 7.76
N GLU A 12 -1.07 -26.06 7.76
CA GLU A 12 -0.34 -25.71 6.53
C GLU A 12 -0.19 -26.90 5.59
N ILE A 13 0.09 -28.07 6.16
CA ILE A 13 0.16 -29.32 5.40
C ILE A 13 -1.19 -29.64 4.76
N GLU A 14 -2.31 -29.44 5.47
CA GLU A 14 -3.65 -29.68 4.92
C GLU A 14 -4.04 -28.63 3.86
N LEU A 15 -3.72 -27.35 4.09
CA LEU A 15 -3.95 -26.29 3.11
C LEU A 15 -3.20 -26.56 1.80
N GLN A 16 -1.92 -27.00 1.88
CA GLN A 16 -1.16 -27.35 0.69
C GLN A 16 -1.72 -28.56 -0.07
N LYS A 17 -2.23 -29.58 0.65
CA LYS A 17 -2.91 -30.72 0.01
C LYS A 17 -4.16 -30.28 -0.75
N ILE A 18 -4.91 -29.32 -0.20
CA ILE A 18 -6.16 -28.84 -0.79
C ILE A 18 -5.92 -27.98 -2.01
N ILE A 19 -4.92 -27.08 -1.94
CA ILE A 19 -4.45 -26.29 -3.09
C ILE A 19 -4.04 -27.23 -4.23
N ALA A 20 -3.33 -28.32 -3.91
CA ALA A 20 -2.91 -29.31 -4.90
C ALA A 20 -4.05 -30.16 -5.50
N LEU A 21 -5.21 -30.23 -4.82
CA LEU A 21 -6.38 -31.04 -5.21
C LEU A 21 -7.55 -30.20 -5.74
N GLU A 22 -7.36 -28.89 -5.94
CA GLU A 22 -8.42 -27.92 -6.29
C GLU A 22 -9.64 -27.96 -5.34
N GLY A 23 -9.42 -28.41 -4.10
CA GLY A 23 -10.46 -28.50 -3.08
C GLY A 23 -10.76 -27.16 -2.42
N ARG A 24 -11.82 -27.11 -1.60
CA ARG A 24 -12.14 -25.97 -0.74
C ARG A 24 -11.88 -26.36 0.72
N LEU A 25 -11.08 -25.55 1.42
CA LEU A 25 -10.97 -25.59 2.87
C LEU A 25 -11.69 -24.37 3.43
N SER A 26 -12.36 -24.49 4.55
CA SER A 26 -12.83 -23.36 5.34
C SER A 26 -12.13 -23.40 6.68
N ILE A 27 -11.50 -22.29 7.08
CA ILE A 27 -10.85 -22.11 8.38
C ILE A 27 -11.81 -21.33 9.28
N ILE A 28 -12.16 -21.89 10.42
CA ILE A 28 -13.05 -21.27 11.40
C ILE A 28 -12.23 -20.98 12.63
N VAL A 29 -12.23 -19.72 13.08
CA VAL A 29 -11.48 -19.29 14.26
C VAL A 29 -12.46 -19.03 15.38
N VAL A 30 -12.39 -19.84 16.43
CA VAL A 30 -13.31 -19.83 17.55
C VAL A 30 -12.56 -19.44 18.82
N PRO A 31 -12.99 -18.41 19.58
CA PRO A 31 -12.41 -18.09 20.87
C PRO A 31 -12.49 -19.28 21.81
N ARG A 32 -11.49 -19.49 22.65
CA ARG A 32 -11.38 -20.67 23.52
C ARG A 32 -12.59 -20.86 24.45
N GLU A 33 -13.24 -19.78 24.84
CA GLU A 33 -14.48 -19.81 25.64
C GLU A 33 -15.67 -20.49 24.92
N TYR A 34 -15.67 -20.52 23.58
CA TYR A 34 -16.68 -21.20 22.76
C TYR A 34 -16.18 -22.54 22.20
N ALA A 35 -14.93 -22.93 22.46
CA ALA A 35 -14.29 -24.10 21.86
C ALA A 35 -15.04 -25.41 22.16
N GLU A 36 -15.52 -25.61 23.40
CA GLU A 36 -16.28 -26.83 23.75
C GLU A 36 -17.62 -26.90 23.02
N LYS A 37 -18.29 -25.76 22.81
CA LYS A 37 -19.56 -25.69 22.05
C LYS A 37 -19.33 -25.95 20.56
N ALA A 38 -18.25 -25.39 20.00
CA ALA A 38 -17.89 -25.63 18.61
C ALA A 38 -17.51 -27.11 18.36
N LEU A 39 -16.75 -27.72 19.27
CA LEU A 39 -16.39 -29.15 19.17
C LEU A 39 -17.53 -30.12 19.48
N GLN A 40 -18.67 -29.65 20.00
CA GLN A 40 -19.88 -30.47 20.16
C GLN A 40 -20.63 -30.67 18.84
N SER A 41 -20.41 -29.83 17.82
CA SER A 41 -20.88 -30.01 16.42
C SER A 41 -20.11 -31.10 15.66
N LYS A 42 -19.72 -32.16 16.35
CA LYS A 42 -18.60 -33.07 16.10
C LYS A 42 -18.67 -33.95 14.85
N ARG A 43 -19.68 -33.79 13.98
CA ARG A 43 -19.87 -34.67 12.82
C ARG A 43 -19.12 -34.24 11.57
N ASP A 44 -18.69 -32.99 11.49
CA ASP A 44 -18.25 -32.38 10.24
C ASP A 44 -17.00 -31.49 10.43
N VAL A 45 -16.18 -31.79 11.43
CA VAL A 45 -14.91 -31.10 11.71
C VAL A 45 -13.76 -32.02 11.31
N ASP A 46 -13.04 -31.66 10.25
CA ASP A 46 -11.98 -32.50 9.70
C ASP A 46 -10.62 -32.27 10.38
N THR A 47 -10.33 -31.04 10.80
CA THR A 47 -9.09 -30.71 11.52
C THR A 47 -9.37 -29.66 12.58
N ALA A 48 -8.77 -29.79 13.76
CA ALA A 48 -8.89 -28.79 14.81
C ALA A 48 -7.54 -28.62 15.53
N VAL A 49 -7.09 -27.37 15.68
CA VAL A 49 -5.83 -27.01 16.33
C VAL A 49 -6.07 -25.84 17.27
N THR A 50 -5.57 -25.94 18.49
CA THR A 50 -5.56 -24.82 19.43
C THR A 50 -4.31 -23.97 19.22
N PHE A 51 -4.49 -22.66 19.03
CA PHE A 51 -3.41 -21.68 18.92
C PHE A 51 -3.71 -20.49 19.83
N LYS A 52 -2.84 -20.26 20.83
CA LYS A 52 -3.04 -19.26 21.89
C LYS A 52 -4.42 -19.41 22.56
N GLU A 53 -5.27 -18.40 22.47
CA GLU A 53 -6.61 -18.33 23.05
C GLU A 53 -7.71 -18.70 22.06
N TYR A 54 -7.35 -19.33 20.94
CA TYR A 54 -8.27 -19.64 19.85
C TYR A 54 -8.19 -21.13 19.48
N LEU A 55 -9.34 -21.67 19.11
CA LEU A 55 -9.50 -22.95 18.45
C LEU A 55 -9.68 -22.68 16.96
N ILE A 56 -8.78 -23.21 16.14
CA ILE A 56 -8.81 -23.12 14.69
C ILE A 56 -9.34 -24.44 14.16
N ILE A 57 -10.42 -24.39 13.38
CA ILE A 57 -11.10 -25.56 12.82
C ILE A 57 -10.99 -25.50 11.29
N GLY A 58 -10.55 -26.57 10.66
CA GLY A 58 -10.61 -26.77 9.21
C GLY A 58 -11.78 -27.66 8.83
N VAL A 59 -12.59 -27.22 7.87
CA VAL A 59 -13.72 -27.97 7.30
C VAL A 59 -13.57 -28.06 5.79
N PHE A 60 -13.60 -29.27 5.23
CA PHE A 60 -13.39 -29.50 3.80
C PHE A 60 -14.70 -29.46 3.02
N GLY A 61 -14.64 -29.00 1.77
CA GLY A 61 -15.69 -29.17 0.76
C GLY A 61 -16.91 -28.27 0.92
N LEU A 62 -17.00 -27.49 2.00
CA LEU A 62 -18.07 -26.52 2.22
C LEU A 62 -17.63 -25.11 1.87
N ASP A 63 -18.59 -24.33 1.37
CA ASP A 63 -18.40 -22.89 1.24
C ASP A 63 -18.60 -22.17 2.58
N ALA A 64 -18.63 -20.85 2.47
CA ALA A 64 -18.59 -19.96 3.59
C ALA A 64 -19.79 -19.99 4.51
N ASP A 65 -20.92 -19.80 3.85
CA ASP A 65 -22.18 -19.65 4.54
C ASP A 65 -22.63 -21.03 5.04
N GLU A 66 -22.29 -22.10 4.30
CA GLU A 66 -22.49 -23.49 4.71
C GLU A 66 -21.68 -23.85 5.97
N ALA A 67 -20.36 -23.59 5.98
CA ALA A 67 -19.52 -23.88 7.14
C ALA A 67 -19.93 -23.07 8.38
N SER A 68 -20.29 -21.80 8.19
CA SER A 68 -20.81 -20.92 9.25
C SER A 68 -22.13 -21.45 9.85
N SER A 69 -23.02 -21.98 9.00
CA SER A 69 -24.33 -22.50 9.42
C SER A 69 -24.24 -23.72 10.36
N MET A 70 -23.12 -24.43 10.36
CA MET A 70 -22.91 -25.61 11.21
C MET A 70 -22.64 -25.26 12.67
N PHE A 71 -22.28 -24.00 12.93
CA PHE A 71 -21.94 -23.50 14.25
C PHE A 71 -22.97 -22.46 14.71
N LEU A 72 -24.25 -22.83 14.72
CA LEU A 72 -25.36 -21.97 15.19
C LEU A 72 -25.18 -21.43 16.62
N ALA A 73 -24.35 -22.09 17.44
CA ALA A 73 -24.01 -21.68 18.81
C ALA A 73 -22.81 -20.72 18.89
N VAL A 74 -22.17 -20.42 17.76
CA VAL A 74 -21.03 -19.51 17.61
C VAL A 74 -21.54 -18.23 16.89
N PRO A 75 -21.13 -17.03 17.31
CA PRO A 75 -21.55 -15.79 16.66
C PRO A 75 -21.26 -15.77 15.14
N LYS A 76 -22.17 -15.21 14.35
CA LYS A 76 -22.00 -15.06 12.89
C LYS A 76 -20.80 -14.15 12.61
N GLY A 77 -19.89 -14.59 11.73
CA GLY A 77 -18.66 -13.86 11.35
C GLY A 77 -17.34 -14.54 11.77
N MET A 78 -17.40 -15.73 12.38
CA MET A 78 -16.23 -16.47 12.88
C MET A 78 -15.68 -17.55 11.92
N ALA A 79 -16.28 -17.75 10.73
CA ALA A 79 -15.87 -18.73 9.70
C ALA A 79 -15.25 -18.04 8.45
N TRP A 80 -14.13 -18.55 7.93
CA TRP A 80 -13.23 -17.83 7.01
C TRP A 80 -12.53 -18.71 5.94
N TYR A 81 -12.10 -18.12 4.81
CA TYR A 81 -11.76 -18.87 3.57
C TYR A 81 -10.34 -18.63 3.05
N PRO A 82 -9.69 -19.64 2.43
CA PRO A 82 -8.41 -19.56 1.71
C PRO A 82 -8.38 -18.58 0.53
N ARG A 83 -9.50 -17.95 0.17
CA ARG A 83 -9.54 -16.94 -0.90
C ARG A 83 -8.97 -15.60 -0.45
N ASP A 84 -8.79 -15.41 0.87
CA ASP A 84 -8.34 -14.16 1.49
C ASP A 84 -6.83 -14.16 1.82
N GLY A 85 -6.08 -15.22 1.48
CA GLY A 85 -4.65 -15.30 1.74
C GLY A 85 -4.03 -16.66 1.41
N ASN A 86 -2.73 -16.65 1.06
CA ASN A 86 -1.99 -17.85 0.65
C ASN A 86 -1.31 -18.58 1.82
N THR A 87 -1.42 -18.07 3.05
CA THR A 87 -0.82 -18.65 4.26
C THR A 87 -1.85 -18.68 5.40
N ILE A 88 -1.79 -19.72 6.25
CA ILE A 88 -2.68 -19.82 7.43
C ILE A 88 -2.46 -18.70 8.42
N GLU A 89 -1.25 -18.17 8.51
CA GLU A 89 -0.96 -17.01 9.35
C GLU A 89 -1.72 -15.77 8.85
N GLY A 90 -1.71 -15.49 7.54
CA GLY A 90 -2.49 -14.39 6.96
C GLY A 90 -4.00 -14.57 7.13
N LEU A 91 -4.50 -15.79 6.89
CA LEU A 91 -5.91 -16.13 7.10
C LEU A 91 -6.32 -16.02 8.57
N PHE A 92 -5.44 -16.44 9.49
CA PHE A 92 -5.65 -16.35 10.94
C PHE A 92 -5.64 -14.89 11.42
N PHE A 93 -4.71 -14.05 10.94
CA PHE A 93 -4.69 -12.62 11.27
C PHE A 93 -5.94 -11.91 10.76
N SER A 94 -6.37 -12.18 9.52
CA SER A 94 -7.61 -11.61 8.99
C SER A 94 -8.84 -12.07 9.79
N ALA A 95 -8.91 -13.36 10.13
CA ALA A 95 -9.97 -13.94 10.96
C ALA A 95 -10.06 -13.30 12.35
N MET A 96 -8.90 -13.13 13.01
CA MET A 96 -8.76 -12.42 14.27
C MET A 96 -9.23 -10.96 14.18
N GLU A 97 -8.98 -10.31 13.05
CA GLU A 97 -9.36 -8.93 12.82
C GLU A 97 -10.87 -8.76 12.71
N ARG A 98 -11.63 -9.58 11.95
CA ARG A 98 -13.11 -9.41 11.92
C ARG A 98 -13.81 -9.99 13.16
N LEU A 99 -13.23 -11.00 13.81
CA LEU A 99 -13.78 -11.51 15.07
C LEU A 99 -13.83 -10.42 16.16
N ARG A 100 -12.78 -9.59 16.21
CA ARG A 100 -12.66 -8.39 17.03
C ARG A 100 -13.80 -7.37 16.82
N ASN A 101 -14.42 -7.36 15.63
CA ASN A 101 -15.48 -6.42 15.26
C ASN A 101 -16.91 -6.94 15.53
N SER A 102 -17.10 -8.26 15.63
CA SER A 102 -18.39 -8.84 16.03
C SER A 102 -18.75 -8.59 17.50
N SER A 103 -17.74 -8.22 18.31
CA SER A 103 -17.85 -7.89 19.74
C SER A 103 -18.03 -6.41 20.05
N SER A 104 -18.05 -5.52 19.03
CA SER A 104 -18.24 -4.08 19.24
C SER A 104 -19.71 -3.76 19.58
N THR A 105 -19.94 -3.13 20.74
CA THR A 105 -21.27 -2.81 21.27
C THR A 105 -21.90 -1.54 20.69
N THR A 106 -21.22 -0.81 19.78
CA THR A 106 -21.63 0.54 19.38
C THR A 106 -21.92 0.63 17.87
N PRO A 107 -23.20 0.69 17.44
CA PRO A 107 -23.61 0.58 16.03
C PRO A 107 -22.97 1.58 15.05
N TRP A 108 -22.60 2.78 15.51
CA TRP A 108 -21.97 3.78 14.66
C TRP A 108 -20.49 3.47 14.42
N VAL A 109 -19.79 2.78 15.34
CA VAL A 109 -18.42 2.30 15.14
C VAL A 109 -18.42 1.19 14.10
N THR A 110 -19.42 0.31 14.13
CA THR A 110 -19.65 -0.70 13.09
C THR A 110 -19.97 -0.06 11.72
N GLN A 111 -20.67 1.07 11.68
CA GLN A 111 -20.97 1.77 10.41
C GLN A 111 -19.81 2.61 9.89
N LEU A 112 -19.04 3.26 10.78
CA LEU A 112 -17.76 3.89 10.44
C LEU A 112 -16.80 2.83 9.91
N TRP A 113 -16.80 1.66 10.53
CA TRP A 113 -16.10 0.48 10.09
C TRP A 113 -16.55 0.04 8.70
N ASP A 114 -17.85 -0.12 8.44
CA ASP A 114 -18.35 -0.44 7.09
C ASP A 114 -17.91 0.62 6.07
N CYS A 115 -17.90 1.92 6.40
CA CYS A 115 -17.39 2.95 5.48
C CYS A 115 -15.86 2.88 5.25
N ILE A 116 -15.11 2.37 6.22
CA ILE A 116 -13.67 2.14 6.14
C ILE A 116 -13.36 0.79 5.44
N LYS A 117 -14.30 -0.16 5.47
CA LYS A 117 -14.14 -1.57 5.10
C LYS A 117 -14.86 -2.01 3.84
N ASP A 118 -15.93 -1.35 3.41
CA ASP A 118 -16.73 -1.72 2.25
C ASP A 118 -15.96 -1.41 0.95
N VAL A 119 -14.89 -2.14 0.77
CA VAL A 119 -14.57 -2.81 -0.47
C VAL A 119 -15.28 -4.18 -0.44
N THR A 120 -16.60 -4.22 -0.21
CA THR A 120 -17.37 -5.31 -0.79
C THR A 120 -17.33 -5.09 -2.29
N VAL A 121 -16.32 -5.70 -2.92
CA VAL A 121 -16.22 -5.79 -4.37
C VAL A 121 -17.54 -6.41 -4.85
N SER A 122 -18.46 -5.58 -5.33
CA SER A 122 -19.41 -6.04 -6.32
C SER A 122 -18.55 -6.55 -7.47
N HIS A 123 -18.50 -7.88 -7.63
CA HIS A 123 -17.67 -8.54 -8.65
C HIS A 123 -18.10 -8.15 -10.08
N ASP A 124 -19.13 -7.33 -10.23
CA ASP A 124 -19.61 -6.82 -11.51
C ASP A 124 -18.87 -5.55 -12.00
N ASP A 125 -18.06 -4.88 -11.17
CA ASP A 125 -17.32 -3.67 -11.60
C ASP A 125 -15.86 -3.63 -11.09
N ALA A 126 -14.92 -3.93 -11.99
CA ALA A 126 -13.48 -3.89 -11.73
C ALA A 126 -12.98 -2.52 -11.22
N GLU A 127 -13.68 -1.43 -11.56
CA GLU A 127 -13.31 -0.07 -11.17
C GLU A 127 -13.66 0.23 -9.69
N SER A 128 -14.53 -0.57 -9.06
CA SER A 128 -14.98 -0.36 -7.68
C SER A 128 -13.85 -0.40 -6.65
N ARG A 129 -12.79 -1.20 -6.89
CA ARG A 129 -11.67 -1.33 -5.94
C ARG A 129 -10.88 -0.04 -5.72
N PHE A 130 -10.89 0.87 -6.70
CA PHE A 130 -10.21 2.18 -6.62
C PHE A 130 -11.11 3.27 -6.04
N LEU A 131 -12.42 3.05 -6.03
CA LEU A 131 -13.42 4.02 -5.57
C LEU A 131 -13.67 3.91 -4.07
N SER A 132 -13.58 2.68 -3.54
CA SER A 132 -13.90 2.37 -2.15
C SER A 132 -12.68 2.02 -1.30
N SER A 133 -11.47 2.13 -1.85
CA SER A 133 -10.23 1.76 -1.15
C SER A 133 -10.00 2.57 0.12
N SER A 134 -10.26 3.88 0.09
CA SER A 134 -10.11 4.79 1.23
C SER A 134 -11.14 5.92 1.19
N PHE A 135 -11.40 6.51 2.36
CA PHE A 135 -12.21 7.72 2.48
C PHE A 135 -11.43 8.77 3.28
N TYR A 136 -10.49 9.43 2.61
CA TYR A 136 -9.61 10.43 3.21
C TYR A 136 -10.36 11.61 3.81
N GLN A 137 -11.54 11.99 3.29
CA GLN A 137 -12.39 12.98 3.95
C GLN A 137 -12.78 12.58 5.38
N VAL A 138 -13.08 11.29 5.63
CA VAL A 138 -13.36 10.81 7.00
C VAL A 138 -12.10 10.82 7.86
N TYR A 139 -10.96 10.36 7.33
CA TYR A 139 -9.71 10.37 8.11
C TYR A 139 -9.28 11.80 8.48
N ALA A 140 -9.41 12.74 7.56
CA ALA A 140 -9.15 14.16 7.82
C ALA A 140 -10.12 14.73 8.86
N PHE A 141 -11.42 14.40 8.76
CA PHE A 141 -12.42 14.81 9.74
C PHE A 141 -12.09 14.27 11.14
N VAL A 142 -11.77 12.97 11.26
CA VAL A 142 -11.36 12.34 12.52
C VAL A 142 -10.11 13.01 13.09
N ALA A 143 -9.10 13.29 12.26
CA ALA A 143 -7.87 13.95 12.68
C ALA A 143 -8.09 15.38 13.22
N ASP A 144 -9.14 16.08 12.76
CA ASP A 144 -9.51 17.42 13.21
C ASP A 144 -10.36 17.44 14.51
N HIS A 145 -10.76 16.27 15.03
CA HIS A 145 -11.55 16.12 16.26
C HIS A 145 -10.81 15.26 17.33
N PRO A 146 -9.59 15.63 17.75
CA PRO A 146 -8.77 14.77 18.60
C PRO A 146 -9.39 14.51 19.98
N LYS A 147 -10.19 15.42 20.55
CA LYS A 147 -10.80 15.25 21.88
C LYS A 147 -11.91 14.20 21.85
N GLU A 148 -12.77 14.30 20.84
CA GLU A 148 -13.88 13.39 20.56
C GLU A 148 -13.35 11.99 20.25
N VAL A 149 -12.25 11.91 19.50
CA VAL A 149 -11.56 10.66 19.18
C VAL A 149 -10.90 10.03 20.41
N VAL A 150 -10.29 10.82 21.30
CA VAL A 150 -9.73 10.31 22.56
C VAL A 150 -10.84 9.71 23.43
N ARG A 151 -11.98 10.39 23.57
CA ARG A 151 -13.15 9.84 24.27
C ARG A 151 -13.65 8.55 23.62
N MET A 152 -13.81 8.51 22.30
CA MET A 152 -14.16 7.30 21.56
C MET A 152 -13.18 6.15 21.88
N ILE A 153 -11.87 6.40 21.82
CA ILE A 153 -10.84 5.39 22.14
C ILE A 153 -10.95 4.93 23.59
N HIS A 154 -11.28 5.80 24.53
CA HIS A 154 -11.47 5.44 25.94
C HIS A 154 -12.67 4.53 26.18
N GLU A 155 -13.77 4.76 25.45
CA GLU A 155 -15.01 3.96 25.53
C GLU A 155 -14.89 2.60 24.81
N LEU A 156 -13.91 2.44 23.92
CA LEU A 156 -13.64 1.21 23.18
C LEU A 156 -12.86 0.17 24.02
N ALA A 157 -13.09 -1.12 23.73
CA ALA A 157 -12.28 -2.21 24.27
C ALA A 157 -10.81 -2.06 23.83
N GLU A 158 -9.84 -2.50 24.64
CA GLU A 158 -8.40 -2.40 24.29
C GLU A 158 -8.05 -3.05 22.93
N SER A 159 -8.77 -4.10 22.55
CA SER A 159 -8.64 -4.74 21.23
C SER A 159 -8.96 -3.78 20.08
N ASP A 160 -9.84 -2.81 20.31
CA ASP A 160 -10.40 -1.91 19.31
C ASP A 160 -9.68 -0.55 19.31
N LYS A 161 -8.73 -0.32 20.21
CA LYS A 161 -7.96 0.94 20.26
C LYS A 161 -6.82 0.99 19.25
N HIS A 162 -6.36 -0.16 18.75
CA HIS A 162 -5.18 -0.24 17.89
C HIS A 162 -5.44 0.32 16.49
N TRP A 163 -6.62 0.09 15.91
CA TRP A 163 -6.89 0.44 14.52
C TRP A 163 -7.06 1.95 14.29
N ILE A 164 -7.66 2.69 15.23
CA ILE A 164 -7.81 4.15 15.10
C ILE A 164 -6.42 4.79 14.97
N LYS A 165 -5.43 4.24 15.69
CA LYS A 165 -4.05 4.70 15.61
C LYS A 165 -3.50 4.43 14.21
N GLU A 166 -3.72 3.25 13.65
CA GLU A 166 -3.21 2.82 12.33
C GLU A 166 -3.68 3.63 11.12
N PHE A 167 -4.72 4.47 11.24
CA PHE A 167 -5.19 5.32 10.12
C PHE A 167 -4.95 6.82 10.36
N LEU A 168 -4.39 7.19 11.51
CA LEU A 168 -4.10 8.56 11.87
C LEU A 168 -2.58 8.84 11.81
N PRO A 169 -2.19 10.10 11.57
CA PRO A 169 -0.80 10.52 11.72
C PRO A 169 -0.27 10.19 13.12
N PHE A 170 1.00 9.86 13.19
CA PHE A 170 1.68 9.54 14.43
C PHE A 170 1.71 10.78 15.32
N GLY A 171 1.26 10.63 16.57
CA GLY A 171 1.16 11.75 17.51
C GLY A 171 -0.16 12.51 17.48
N THR A 172 -1.10 12.24 16.55
CA THR A 172 -2.45 12.84 16.57
C THR A 172 -3.16 12.62 17.91
N LEU A 173 -2.90 11.48 18.55
CA LEU A 173 -3.51 11.08 19.82
C LEU A 173 -2.61 11.31 21.05
N ALA A 174 -1.47 12.00 20.89
CA ALA A 174 -0.54 12.30 21.98
C ALA A 174 -0.94 13.53 22.82
N MET A 175 -2.18 14.02 22.68
CA MET A 175 -2.71 15.15 23.46
C MET A 175 -2.70 14.86 24.97
N ASN A 176 -2.34 15.88 25.76
CA ASN A 176 -2.21 15.82 27.22
C ASN A 176 -3.47 15.25 27.89
N THR A 177 -3.29 14.16 28.62
CA THR A 177 -4.29 13.41 29.39
C THR A 177 -4.75 14.12 30.67
N GLU A 178 -4.88 15.45 30.67
CA GLU A 178 -5.32 16.22 31.85
C GLU A 178 -6.82 16.54 31.84
N GLU A 179 -7.51 16.39 30.71
CA GLU A 179 -8.98 16.57 30.62
C GLU A 179 -9.70 15.21 30.82
N ASP A 180 -10.78 15.20 31.61
CA ASP A 180 -11.61 14.02 31.84
C ASP A 180 -12.30 13.61 30.52
N PRO A 181 -12.08 12.37 30.01
CA PRO A 181 -12.73 11.90 28.78
C PRO A 181 -14.25 11.98 28.82
N SER A 182 -14.88 12.06 29.99
CA SER A 182 -16.34 12.19 30.12
C SER A 182 -16.91 13.52 29.61
N ASP A 183 -16.09 14.57 29.52
CA ASP A 183 -16.52 15.92 29.14
C ASP A 183 -16.42 16.20 27.62
N ALA A 184 -15.81 15.29 26.84
CA ALA A 184 -15.67 15.49 25.39
C ALA A 184 -17.01 15.29 24.65
N PRO A 185 -17.27 15.97 23.52
CA PRO A 185 -18.51 15.82 22.75
C PRO A 185 -18.75 14.40 22.20
N ASP A 186 -20.01 14.08 21.91
CA ASP A 186 -20.39 12.81 21.25
C ASP A 186 -20.07 12.86 19.76
N PHE A 187 -18.99 12.17 19.37
CA PHE A 187 -18.49 12.11 17.99
C PHE A 187 -19.53 11.58 16.98
N SER A 188 -20.48 10.73 17.42
CA SER A 188 -21.50 10.17 16.52
C SER A 188 -22.41 11.26 15.97
N LYS A 189 -22.73 12.25 16.81
CA LYS A 189 -23.56 13.39 16.43
C LYS A 189 -22.84 14.35 15.49
N ASP A 190 -21.52 14.47 15.61
CA ASP A 190 -20.70 15.29 14.72
C ASP A 190 -20.57 14.64 13.34
N MET A 191 -20.36 13.32 13.29
CA MET A 191 -20.38 12.54 12.04
C MET A 191 -21.72 12.62 11.31
N GLU A 192 -22.84 12.55 12.04
CA GLU A 192 -24.19 12.71 11.47
C GLU A 192 -24.41 14.12 10.92
N GLN A 193 -24.00 15.16 11.67
CA GLN A 193 -24.07 16.56 11.20
C GLN A 193 -23.16 16.83 10.00
N TRP A 194 -22.03 16.13 9.90
CA TRP A 194 -21.13 16.21 8.76
C TRP A 194 -21.64 15.46 7.53
N GLU A 195 -22.76 14.73 7.66
CA GLU A 195 -23.45 14.02 6.59
C GLU A 195 -22.56 13.01 5.86
N TYR A 196 -21.75 12.23 6.60
CA TYR A 196 -20.75 11.32 6.04
C TYR A 196 -21.30 10.39 4.94
N ARG A 197 -22.55 9.91 5.08
CA ARG A 197 -23.19 9.03 4.09
C ARG A 197 -23.43 9.72 2.76
N ARG A 198 -23.86 10.99 2.80
CA ARG A 198 -24.06 11.79 1.59
C ARG A 198 -22.71 12.01 0.89
N ARG A 199 -21.69 12.37 1.66
CA ARG A 199 -20.32 12.58 1.14
C ARG A 199 -19.71 11.32 0.54
N LEU A 200 -19.92 10.16 1.16
CA LEU A 200 -19.46 8.87 0.62
C LEU A 200 -20.11 8.57 -0.74
N MET A 201 -21.44 8.71 -0.84
CA MET A 201 -22.15 8.54 -2.12
C MET A 201 -21.67 9.56 -3.18
N GLU A 202 -21.41 10.80 -2.79
CA GLU A 202 -20.87 11.83 -3.70
C GLU A 202 -19.47 11.49 -4.17
N LYS A 203 -18.58 11.02 -3.28
CA LYS A 203 -17.23 10.53 -3.63
C LYS A 203 -17.32 9.43 -4.67
N GLU A 204 -18.15 8.41 -4.44
CA GLU A 204 -18.29 7.27 -5.35
C GLU A 204 -18.78 7.71 -6.74
N GLU A 205 -19.82 8.52 -6.81
CA GLU A 205 -20.37 8.99 -8.09
C GLU A 205 -19.41 9.90 -8.84
N LEU A 206 -18.70 10.77 -8.13
CA LEU A 206 -17.68 11.64 -8.70
C LEU A 206 -16.48 10.82 -9.18
N GLY A 207 -16.03 9.84 -8.41
CA GLY A 207 -14.94 8.94 -8.77
C GLY A 207 -15.27 8.14 -10.03
N LYS A 208 -16.47 7.56 -10.13
CA LYS A 208 -16.95 6.89 -11.36
C LYS A 208 -16.92 7.83 -12.56
N LYS A 209 -17.34 9.09 -12.38
CA LYS A 209 -17.30 10.11 -13.44
C LYS A 209 -15.85 10.41 -13.86
N THR A 210 -14.93 10.52 -12.91
CA THR A 210 -13.51 10.75 -13.17
C THR A 210 -12.85 9.56 -13.87
N LEU A 211 -13.05 8.33 -13.41
CA LEU A 211 -12.51 7.14 -14.07
C LEU A 211 -13.01 7.00 -15.51
N ARG A 212 -14.30 7.29 -15.76
CA ARG A 212 -14.88 7.34 -17.12
C ARG A 212 -14.24 8.43 -18.00
N SER A 213 -13.90 9.60 -17.45
CA SER A 213 -13.26 10.69 -18.20
C SER A 213 -11.83 10.33 -18.61
N VAL A 214 -11.14 9.57 -17.75
CA VAL A 214 -9.78 9.10 -18.00
C VAL A 214 -9.77 7.92 -18.96
N ARG A 215 -10.73 6.98 -18.84
CA ARG A 215 -10.88 5.75 -19.64
C ARG A 215 -10.76 5.94 -21.15
N ASN A 216 -11.27 7.04 -21.70
CA ASN A 216 -11.31 7.30 -23.13
C ASN A 216 -10.02 7.94 -23.69
N VAL A 217 -8.94 7.95 -22.91
CA VAL A 217 -7.71 8.64 -23.29
C VAL A 217 -6.60 7.65 -23.52
N GLU A 218 -6.47 7.27 -24.79
CA GLU A 218 -5.55 6.23 -25.28
C GLU A 218 -4.09 6.48 -24.83
N HIS A 219 -3.64 7.73 -24.80
CA HIS A 219 -2.25 8.05 -24.43
C HIS A 219 -1.96 7.91 -22.93
N LEU A 220 -2.97 7.95 -22.06
CA LEU A 220 -2.76 7.75 -20.62
C LEU A 220 -2.58 6.28 -20.26
N PHE A 221 -3.17 5.36 -21.03
CA PHE A 221 -3.07 3.91 -20.78
C PHE A 221 -2.04 3.19 -21.65
N THR A 222 -1.28 3.93 -22.45
CA THR A 222 -0.26 3.31 -23.30
C THR A 222 1.12 3.63 -22.75
N LEU A 223 1.66 2.71 -21.94
CA LEU A 223 3.12 2.67 -21.73
C LEU A 223 3.79 2.49 -23.09
N PRO A 224 4.89 3.21 -23.39
CA PRO A 224 5.74 2.87 -24.52
C PRO A 224 6.09 1.39 -24.43
N SER A 225 6.08 0.67 -25.56
CA SER A 225 6.32 -0.77 -25.59
C SER A 225 7.61 -1.17 -24.86
N ILE A 226 8.64 -0.32 -24.95
CA ILE A 226 9.91 -0.53 -24.27
C ILE A 226 9.82 -0.42 -22.75
N SER A 227 8.93 0.42 -22.20
CA SER A 227 8.74 0.54 -20.75
C SER A 227 8.18 -0.75 -20.16
N LYS A 228 7.26 -1.42 -20.87
CA LYS A 228 6.73 -2.72 -20.43
C LYS A 228 7.80 -3.80 -20.46
N GLU A 229 8.59 -3.87 -21.55
CA GLU A 229 9.74 -4.79 -21.60
C GLU A 229 10.72 -4.52 -20.45
N ILE A 230 11.02 -3.25 -20.13
CA ILE A 230 11.89 -2.88 -18.99
C ILE A 230 11.28 -3.28 -17.64
N ILE A 231 9.97 -3.11 -17.45
CA ILE A 231 9.27 -3.54 -16.23
C ILE A 231 9.32 -5.07 -16.08
N ASP A 232 9.07 -5.80 -17.15
CA ASP A 232 9.15 -7.27 -17.14
C ASP A 232 10.59 -7.72 -16.84
N LEU A 233 11.60 -7.00 -17.34
CA LEU A 233 13.01 -7.22 -16.99
C LEU A 233 13.30 -6.94 -15.51
N ALA A 234 12.66 -5.94 -14.93
CA ALA A 234 12.80 -5.59 -13.51
C ALA A 234 12.32 -6.71 -12.58
N ALA A 235 11.37 -7.53 -13.04
CA ALA A 235 10.77 -8.62 -12.29
C ALA A 235 11.55 -9.95 -12.37
N ASP A 236 12.51 -10.11 -13.30
CA ASP A 236 13.27 -11.35 -13.48
C ASP A 236 14.74 -11.21 -12.99
N PRO A 237 15.07 -11.77 -11.81
CA PRO A 237 16.40 -11.64 -11.21
C PRO A 237 17.49 -12.47 -11.91
N LEU A 238 17.14 -13.33 -12.88
CA LEU A 238 18.07 -14.24 -13.56
C LEU A 238 18.46 -13.76 -14.97
N LEU A 239 18.10 -12.53 -15.33
CA LEU A 239 18.39 -11.96 -16.64
C LEU A 239 19.88 -11.71 -16.89
N SER A 240 20.36 -12.17 -18.04
CA SER A 240 21.72 -11.86 -18.51
C SER A 240 21.82 -10.40 -18.97
N ALA A 241 22.97 -9.78 -18.69
CA ALA A 241 23.29 -8.41 -19.12
C ALA A 241 23.09 -8.21 -20.63
N SER A 242 23.47 -9.21 -21.44
CA SER A 242 23.31 -9.20 -22.90
C SER A 242 21.85 -9.09 -23.37
N ARG A 243 20.93 -9.78 -22.69
CA ARG A 243 19.49 -9.75 -23.05
C ARG A 243 18.86 -8.42 -22.69
N MET A 244 19.24 -7.87 -21.54
CA MET A 244 18.81 -6.54 -21.09
C MET A 244 19.35 -5.43 -22.02
N ALA A 245 20.63 -5.48 -22.36
CA ALA A 245 21.24 -4.55 -23.32
C ALA A 245 20.48 -4.56 -24.65
N THR A 246 20.18 -5.75 -25.18
CA THR A 246 19.44 -5.91 -26.45
C THR A 246 18.07 -5.21 -26.42
N ILE A 247 17.38 -5.20 -25.28
CA ILE A 247 16.06 -4.56 -25.16
C ILE A 247 16.19 -3.04 -25.11
N ILE A 248 17.12 -2.52 -24.30
CA ILE A 248 17.38 -1.08 -24.20
C ILE A 248 17.85 -0.51 -25.54
N GLU A 249 18.72 -1.24 -26.24
CA GLU A 249 19.31 -0.86 -27.54
C GLU A 249 18.29 -0.79 -28.68
N LYS A 250 17.07 -1.32 -28.52
CA LYS A 250 15.96 -1.14 -29.47
C LYS A 250 15.48 0.32 -29.55
N ASP A 251 15.68 1.13 -28.51
CA ASP A 251 15.36 2.56 -28.51
C ASP A 251 16.65 3.39 -28.48
N PRO A 252 17.05 4.00 -29.61
CA PRO A 252 18.26 4.83 -29.69
C PRO A 252 18.24 6.05 -28.77
N VAL A 253 17.05 6.61 -28.46
CA VAL A 253 16.91 7.76 -27.56
C VAL A 253 17.14 7.32 -26.13
N LEU A 254 16.53 6.20 -25.72
CA LEU A 254 16.77 5.61 -24.40
C LEU A 254 18.25 5.26 -24.22
N THR A 255 18.85 4.58 -25.21
CA THR A 255 20.25 4.15 -25.19
C THR A 255 21.20 5.33 -25.05
N SER A 256 21.03 6.36 -25.89
CA SER A 256 21.91 7.54 -25.84
C SER A 256 21.79 8.30 -24.53
N ARG A 257 20.58 8.44 -23.98
CA ARG A 257 20.36 9.07 -22.67
C ARG A 257 20.97 8.25 -21.54
N LEU A 258 20.76 6.94 -21.52
CA LEU A 258 21.35 6.05 -20.53
C LEU A 258 22.88 6.15 -20.55
N LEU A 259 23.52 6.06 -21.72
CA LEU A 259 24.97 6.19 -21.82
C LEU A 259 25.45 7.58 -21.39
N LYS A 260 24.67 8.65 -21.65
CA LYS A 260 24.98 10.01 -21.16
C LYS A 260 24.94 10.09 -19.63
N VAL A 261 23.95 9.46 -18.99
CA VAL A 261 23.86 9.36 -17.51
C VAL A 261 25.08 8.63 -16.95
N VAL A 262 25.37 7.44 -17.49
CA VAL A 262 26.44 6.55 -17.04
C VAL A 262 27.82 7.22 -17.16
N ASN A 263 28.02 8.04 -18.19
CA ASN A 263 29.27 8.79 -18.42
C ASN A 263 29.34 10.15 -17.68
N SER A 264 28.36 10.47 -16.83
CA SER A 264 28.38 11.71 -16.08
C SER A 264 29.52 11.75 -15.04
N ALA A 265 29.89 12.97 -14.63
CA ALA A 265 30.89 13.19 -13.59
C ALA A 265 30.52 12.51 -12.26
N PHE A 266 29.23 12.26 -12.01
CA PHE A 266 28.74 11.58 -10.81
C PHE A 266 29.26 10.15 -10.70
N TYR A 267 29.20 9.36 -11.77
CA TYR A 267 29.74 7.99 -11.76
C TYR A 267 31.27 7.95 -11.84
N GLY A 268 31.89 9.02 -12.34
CA GLY A 268 33.34 9.23 -12.21
C GLY A 268 34.21 8.18 -12.90
N PHE A 269 33.70 7.48 -13.93
CA PHE A 269 34.45 6.45 -14.63
C PHE A 269 35.64 7.05 -15.39
N ARG A 270 36.81 6.40 -15.27
CA ARG A 270 38.07 6.86 -15.92
C ARG A 270 38.05 6.72 -17.45
N ARG A 271 37.23 5.81 -17.97
CA ARG A 271 37.04 5.57 -19.40
C ARG A 271 35.56 5.74 -19.72
N GLN A 272 35.28 6.30 -20.89
CA GLN A 272 33.91 6.40 -21.37
C GLN A 272 33.33 5.01 -21.61
N ILE A 273 32.09 4.83 -21.16
CA ILE A 273 31.27 3.66 -21.40
C ILE A 273 30.53 3.86 -22.72
N ASP A 274 30.76 2.99 -23.68
CA ASP A 274 30.28 3.09 -25.06
C ASP A 274 29.21 2.03 -25.42
N ALA A 275 28.95 1.08 -24.53
CA ALA A 275 27.99 0.00 -24.72
C ALA A 275 27.07 -0.19 -23.49
N VAL A 276 25.79 -0.50 -23.72
CA VAL A 276 24.82 -0.73 -22.63
C VAL A 276 25.20 -1.96 -21.81
N GLU A 277 25.65 -3.03 -22.47
CA GLU A 277 26.13 -4.22 -21.78
C GLU A 277 27.29 -3.91 -20.81
N HIS A 278 28.21 -3.01 -21.20
CA HIS A 278 29.30 -2.57 -20.34
C HIS A 278 28.79 -1.75 -19.14
N ALA A 279 27.79 -0.88 -19.35
CA ALA A 279 27.13 -0.17 -18.27
C ALA A 279 26.47 -1.14 -17.26
N ILE A 280 25.80 -2.18 -17.75
CA ILE A 280 25.17 -3.22 -16.91
C ILE A 280 26.20 -3.99 -16.10
N VAL A 281 27.34 -4.36 -16.70
CA VAL A 281 28.40 -5.10 -15.99
C VAL A 281 29.00 -4.27 -14.84
N ILE A 282 29.13 -2.96 -15.01
CA ILE A 282 29.75 -2.09 -13.99
C ILE A 282 28.75 -1.64 -12.93
N LEU A 283 27.55 -1.22 -13.33
CA LEU A 283 26.53 -0.68 -12.42
C LEU A 283 25.64 -1.75 -11.81
N GLY A 284 25.49 -2.89 -12.47
CA GLY A 284 24.53 -3.94 -12.14
C GLY A 284 23.21 -3.81 -12.90
N ASN A 285 22.51 -4.94 -13.02
CA ASN A 285 21.22 -5.05 -13.70
C ASN A 285 20.16 -4.10 -13.12
N GLU A 286 19.98 -4.11 -11.79
CA GLU A 286 18.98 -3.30 -11.08
C GLU A 286 19.15 -1.80 -11.35
N GLU A 287 20.37 -1.30 -11.25
CA GLU A 287 20.65 0.12 -11.50
C GLU A 287 20.32 0.53 -12.94
N VAL A 288 20.73 -0.28 -13.93
CA VAL A 288 20.44 0.04 -15.34
C VAL A 288 18.95 -0.04 -15.66
N VAL A 289 18.23 -1.00 -15.09
CA VAL A 289 16.76 -1.11 -15.23
C VAL A 289 16.08 0.14 -14.67
N ASN A 290 16.47 0.56 -13.47
CA ASN A 290 15.91 1.73 -12.81
C ASN A 290 16.15 3.01 -13.62
N LEU A 291 17.38 3.21 -14.14
CA LEU A 291 17.69 4.35 -15.01
C LEU A 291 16.90 4.31 -16.32
N ALA A 292 16.82 3.14 -16.96
CA ALA A 292 16.10 2.98 -18.22
C ALA A 292 14.60 3.25 -18.05
N PHE A 293 14.01 2.73 -16.96
CA PHE A 293 12.61 2.95 -16.62
C PHE A 293 12.33 4.43 -16.36
N SER A 294 13.17 5.10 -15.58
CA SER A 294 13.07 6.54 -15.32
C SER A 294 13.10 7.37 -16.59
N ILE A 295 14.04 7.12 -17.50
CA ILE A 295 14.11 7.82 -18.79
C ILE A 295 12.85 7.57 -19.63
N ALA A 296 12.32 6.33 -19.60
CA ALA A 296 11.15 5.95 -20.37
C ALA A 296 9.84 6.56 -19.82
N VAL A 297 9.68 6.61 -18.50
CA VAL A 297 8.52 7.26 -17.84
C VAL A 297 8.58 8.78 -18.01
N HIS A 298 9.75 9.41 -17.92
CA HIS A 298 9.88 10.84 -18.17
C HIS A 298 9.30 11.27 -19.53
N LYS A 299 9.47 10.43 -20.56
CA LYS A 299 8.92 10.66 -21.91
C LYS A 299 7.39 10.75 -21.92
N LEU A 300 6.70 10.07 -21.01
CA LEU A 300 5.24 10.09 -20.88
C LEU A 300 4.70 11.40 -20.29
N LEU A 301 5.53 12.15 -19.55
CA LEU A 301 5.11 13.39 -18.88
C LEU A 301 4.81 14.53 -19.87
N GLY A 302 5.29 14.42 -21.11
CA GLY A 302 5.03 15.41 -22.17
C GLY A 302 5.64 16.78 -21.89
N LYS A 303 5.52 17.72 -22.83
CA LYS A 303 6.06 19.09 -22.70
C LYS A 303 5.08 20.10 -22.07
N SER A 304 3.93 19.64 -21.58
CA SER A 304 2.74 20.50 -21.45
C SER A 304 2.72 21.44 -20.25
N GLU A 305 3.52 21.24 -19.19
CA GLU A 305 3.65 22.19 -18.07
C GLU A 305 5.06 22.17 -17.47
N ALA A 306 6.04 22.66 -18.25
CA ALA A 306 7.48 22.42 -18.06
C ALA A 306 8.08 22.76 -16.68
N VAL A 307 7.46 23.61 -15.87
CA VAL A 307 8.01 23.98 -14.54
C VAL A 307 7.50 23.04 -13.45
N LYS A 308 6.18 22.80 -13.38
CA LYS A 308 5.56 21.94 -12.36
C LYS A 308 5.87 20.46 -12.59
N SER A 309 5.93 20.03 -13.85
CA SER A 309 6.31 18.65 -14.16
C SER A 309 7.74 18.29 -13.75
N THR A 310 8.63 19.28 -13.62
CA THR A 310 10.04 19.05 -13.31
C THR A 310 10.25 18.80 -11.81
N VAL A 311 9.57 19.57 -10.94
CA VAL A 311 9.62 19.40 -9.48
C VAL A 311 9.04 18.03 -9.10
N LEU A 312 7.85 17.71 -9.61
CA LEU A 312 7.21 16.42 -9.38
C LEU A 312 8.04 15.24 -9.90
N TRP A 313 8.77 15.45 -11.01
CA TRP A 313 9.67 14.44 -11.54
C TRP A 313 10.93 14.25 -10.69
N GLU A 314 11.56 15.35 -10.23
CA GLU A 314 12.66 15.31 -9.27
C GLU A 314 12.25 14.56 -8.00
N HIS A 315 11.08 14.90 -7.45
CA HIS A 315 10.50 14.24 -6.29
C HIS A 315 10.28 12.74 -6.54
N SER A 316 9.65 12.36 -7.66
CA SER A 316 9.44 10.96 -8.02
C SER A 316 10.76 10.17 -8.11
N LEU A 317 11.82 10.76 -8.67
CA LEU A 317 13.15 10.13 -8.74
C LEU A 317 13.78 9.97 -7.35
N MET A 318 13.65 10.97 -6.47
CA MET A 318 14.10 10.89 -5.08
C MET A 318 13.38 9.75 -4.35
N VAL A 319 12.05 9.69 -4.43
CA VAL A 319 11.22 8.68 -3.78
C VAL A 319 11.54 7.29 -4.32
N ALA A 320 11.76 7.11 -5.63
CA ALA A 320 12.14 5.83 -6.22
C ALA A 320 13.42 5.24 -5.58
N HIS A 321 14.49 6.04 -5.51
CA HIS A 321 15.75 5.59 -4.91
C HIS A 321 15.64 5.39 -3.39
N LEU A 322 14.95 6.28 -2.67
CA LEU A 322 14.74 6.17 -1.24
C LEU A 322 13.89 4.94 -0.88
N THR A 323 12.86 4.63 -1.67
CA THR A 323 11.99 3.47 -1.45
C THR A 323 12.80 2.17 -1.54
N ALA A 324 13.62 2.01 -2.58
CA ALA A 324 14.46 0.84 -2.73
C ALA A 324 15.48 0.70 -1.57
N TRP A 325 16.07 1.81 -1.14
CA TRP A 325 16.99 1.82 -0.01
C TRP A 325 16.31 1.44 1.31
N ILE A 326 15.17 2.06 1.63
CA ILE A 326 14.41 1.80 2.86
C ILE A 326 13.90 0.36 2.88
N GLY A 327 13.38 -0.12 1.74
CA GLY A 327 12.89 -1.50 1.60
C GLY A 327 13.92 -2.55 1.95
N SER A 328 15.19 -2.33 1.57
CA SER A 328 16.30 -3.23 1.92
C SER A 328 16.53 -3.32 3.43
N ILE A 329 16.10 -2.31 4.19
CA ILE A 329 16.28 -2.24 5.65
C ILE A 329 15.06 -2.81 6.38
N VAL A 330 13.85 -2.47 5.93
CA VAL A 330 12.60 -2.97 6.55
C VAL A 330 12.26 -4.40 6.11
N GLY A 331 13.03 -4.98 5.20
CA GLY A 331 12.99 -6.40 4.84
C GLY A 331 12.01 -6.74 3.73
N SER A 332 11.72 -5.80 2.83
CA SER A 332 11.02 -6.07 1.58
C SER A 332 11.97 -6.75 0.58
N VAL A 333 11.42 -7.62 -0.27
CA VAL A 333 12.20 -8.62 -1.03
C VAL A 333 12.52 -8.20 -2.47
N SER A 334 11.94 -7.09 -2.98
CA SER A 334 12.08 -6.69 -4.39
C SER A 334 12.44 -5.22 -4.58
N GLY A 335 13.74 -4.91 -4.65
CA GLY A 335 14.26 -3.54 -4.84
C GLY A 335 13.77 -2.85 -6.13
N ASN A 336 13.73 -3.59 -7.25
CA ASN A 336 13.21 -3.09 -8.53
C ASN A 336 11.71 -2.74 -8.49
N MET A 337 10.90 -3.58 -7.84
CA MET A 337 9.47 -3.30 -7.67
C MET A 337 9.29 -2.04 -6.81
N LEU A 338 10.02 -1.93 -5.71
CA LEU A 338 10.01 -0.76 -4.84
C LEU A 338 10.44 0.52 -5.54
N TYR A 339 11.49 0.45 -6.36
CA TYR A 339 11.90 1.58 -7.19
C TYR A 339 10.76 2.02 -8.11
N THR A 340 10.10 1.06 -8.76
CA THR A 340 8.97 1.31 -9.66
C THR A 340 7.79 1.96 -8.92
N VAL A 341 7.43 1.45 -7.75
CA VAL A 341 6.37 2.04 -6.92
C VAL A 341 6.75 3.46 -6.52
N GLY A 342 7.96 3.68 -6.01
CA GLY A 342 8.41 5.01 -5.63
C GLY A 342 8.46 6.00 -6.80
N LEU A 343 8.81 5.54 -8.00
CA LEU A 343 8.82 6.40 -9.19
C LEU A 343 7.40 6.79 -9.63
N LEU A 344 6.43 5.90 -9.46
CA LEU A 344 5.06 6.09 -9.93
C LEU A 344 4.08 6.58 -8.85
N HIS A 345 4.51 6.69 -7.59
CA HIS A 345 3.63 6.93 -6.44
C HIS A 345 2.71 8.14 -6.62
N ASP A 346 3.27 9.23 -7.16
CA ASP A 346 2.57 10.49 -7.40
C ASP A 346 2.12 10.69 -8.86
N PHE A 347 2.16 9.63 -9.68
CA PHE A 347 1.74 9.72 -11.08
C PHE A 347 0.27 10.17 -11.24
N GLY A 348 -0.59 9.87 -10.25
CA GLY A 348 -1.94 10.40 -10.19
C GLY A 348 -2.02 11.92 -10.16
N LYS A 349 -1.08 12.60 -9.50
CA LYS A 349 -1.04 14.08 -9.46
C LYS A 349 -0.77 14.67 -10.84
N ILE A 350 0.07 14.01 -11.63
CA ILE A 350 0.36 14.39 -13.03
C ILE A 350 -0.92 14.32 -13.86
N ILE A 351 -1.68 13.24 -13.71
CA ILE A 351 -2.96 13.07 -14.41
C ILE A 351 -3.93 14.16 -13.96
N PHE A 352 -4.01 14.46 -12.67
CA PHE A 352 -4.89 15.50 -12.16
C PHE A 352 -4.54 16.89 -12.69
N LEU A 353 -3.25 17.24 -12.75
CA LEU A 353 -2.77 18.48 -13.37
C LEU A 353 -3.11 18.56 -14.85
N GLN A 354 -2.81 17.50 -15.62
CA GLN A 354 -3.10 17.46 -17.06
C GLN A 354 -4.59 17.59 -17.39
N ARG A 355 -5.46 17.22 -16.45
CA ARG A 355 -6.92 17.35 -16.58
C ARG A 355 -7.48 18.65 -16.03
N GLY A 356 -6.65 19.51 -15.44
CA GLY A 356 -7.09 20.75 -14.80
C GLY A 356 -7.96 20.49 -13.57
N TYR A 357 -7.79 19.36 -12.89
CA TYR A 357 -8.40 19.15 -11.57
C TYR A 357 -7.67 19.98 -10.49
N TYR A 358 -6.40 20.33 -10.72
CA TYR A 358 -5.66 21.30 -9.92
C TYR A 358 -5.05 22.38 -10.80
N ASP A 359 -4.99 23.59 -10.26
CA ASP A 359 -4.33 24.72 -10.92
C ASP A 359 -2.84 24.80 -10.56
N GLN A 360 -2.42 24.21 -9.44
CA GLN A 360 -1.04 24.21 -8.95
C GLN A 360 -0.74 22.92 -8.19
N GLU A 361 0.52 22.51 -8.24
CA GLU A 361 1.07 21.49 -7.35
C GLU A 361 1.08 22.05 -5.92
N ARG A 362 0.72 21.21 -4.95
CA ARG A 362 0.90 21.52 -3.53
C ARG A 362 2.23 20.93 -3.11
N GLU A 363 3.14 21.80 -2.65
CA GLU A 363 4.46 21.39 -2.17
C GLU A 363 4.35 20.76 -0.78
N GLY A 364 5.03 19.62 -0.56
CA GLY A 364 5.12 18.96 0.73
C GLY A 364 4.51 17.56 0.77
N VAL A 365 4.72 16.88 1.91
CA VAL A 365 4.13 15.56 2.17
C VAL A 365 2.61 15.67 2.13
N SER A 366 1.97 14.80 1.35
CA SER A 366 0.52 14.82 1.20
C SER A 366 -0.16 14.52 2.53
N SER A 367 -0.78 15.53 3.12
CA SER A 367 -1.57 15.41 4.35
C SER A 367 -2.94 14.78 4.10
N LEU A 368 -3.58 14.27 5.16
CA LEU A 368 -4.96 13.77 5.07
C LEU A 368 -5.93 14.83 4.52
N LYS A 369 -5.70 16.12 4.84
CA LYS A 369 -6.53 17.24 4.34
C LYS A 369 -6.35 17.45 2.85
N GLU A 370 -5.14 17.24 2.33
CA GLU A 370 -4.89 17.33 0.90
C GLU A 370 -5.57 16.19 0.18
N LEU A 371 -5.37 14.95 0.62
CA LEU A 371 -6.03 13.77 0.05
C LEU A 371 -7.57 13.89 0.10
N ALA A 372 -8.13 14.42 1.20
CA ALA A 372 -9.55 14.73 1.31
C ALA A 372 -10.00 15.77 0.26
N ALA A 373 -9.22 16.82 0.03
CA ALA A 373 -9.52 17.81 -0.99
C ALA A 373 -9.43 17.22 -2.41
N GLU A 374 -8.53 16.27 -2.67
CA GLU A 374 -8.47 15.54 -3.94
C GLU A 374 -9.76 14.74 -4.17
N GLU A 375 -10.21 14.03 -3.14
CA GLU A 375 -11.46 13.27 -3.17
C GLU A 375 -12.69 14.18 -3.35
N GLU A 376 -12.72 15.37 -2.73
CA GLU A 376 -13.82 16.33 -2.90
C GLU A 376 -13.92 16.85 -4.36
N ILE A 377 -12.79 16.98 -5.05
CA ILE A 377 -12.74 17.49 -6.43
C ILE A 377 -12.97 16.38 -7.46
N THR A 378 -12.43 15.19 -7.21
CA THR A 378 -12.33 14.13 -8.23
C THR A 378 -13.02 12.82 -7.84
N GLY A 379 -13.38 12.65 -6.57
CA GLY A 379 -13.86 11.39 -5.99
C GLY A 379 -12.75 10.35 -5.74
N LEU A 380 -11.51 10.71 -6.03
CA LEU A 380 -10.33 9.86 -5.93
C LEU A 380 -9.17 10.62 -5.29
N SER A 381 -8.27 9.91 -4.61
CA SER A 381 -6.93 10.43 -4.35
C SER A 381 -6.00 10.19 -5.55
N HIS A 382 -4.83 10.85 -5.57
CA HIS A 382 -3.81 10.57 -6.58
C HIS A 382 -3.25 9.15 -6.46
N ALA A 383 -3.23 8.57 -5.26
CA ALA A 383 -2.85 7.19 -5.03
C ALA A 383 -3.82 6.23 -5.76
N GLU A 384 -5.12 6.48 -5.64
CA GLU A 384 -6.17 5.70 -6.31
C GLU A 384 -6.10 5.87 -7.84
N MET A 385 -5.91 7.10 -8.32
CA MET A 385 -5.74 7.38 -9.76
C MET A 385 -4.48 6.73 -10.34
N GLY A 386 -3.35 6.81 -9.64
CA GLY A 386 -2.08 6.19 -10.04
C GLY A 386 -2.19 4.68 -10.10
N ALA A 387 -2.80 4.05 -9.08
CA ALA A 387 -3.07 2.62 -9.05
C ALA A 387 -4.00 2.16 -10.19
N TYR A 388 -5.07 2.93 -10.47
CA TYR A 388 -5.98 2.66 -11.59
C TYR A 388 -5.25 2.66 -12.94
N VAL A 389 -4.39 3.65 -13.18
CA VAL A 389 -3.60 3.69 -14.43
C VAL A 389 -2.56 2.57 -14.48
N ALA A 390 -1.89 2.26 -13.37
CA ALA A 390 -0.94 1.16 -13.26
C ALA A 390 -1.59 -0.21 -13.56
N GLU A 391 -2.80 -0.46 -13.08
CA GLU A 391 -3.55 -1.67 -13.43
C GLU A 391 -3.82 -1.74 -14.94
N ARG A 392 -4.23 -0.62 -15.55
CA ARG A 392 -4.54 -0.55 -16.98
C ARG A 392 -3.30 -0.67 -17.87
N TRP A 393 -2.15 -0.30 -17.33
CA TRP A 393 -0.83 -0.61 -17.88
C TRP A 393 -0.42 -2.07 -17.73
N ASN A 394 -1.25 -2.89 -17.06
CA ASN A 394 -1.00 -4.29 -16.77
C ASN A 394 0.28 -4.47 -15.94
N LEU A 395 0.53 -3.56 -14.99
CA LEU A 395 1.60 -3.69 -14.03
C LEU A 395 1.27 -4.78 -12.99
N PRO A 396 2.30 -5.46 -12.43
CA PRO A 396 2.11 -6.43 -11.35
C PRO A 396 1.29 -5.87 -10.18
N GLU A 397 0.44 -6.72 -9.58
CA GLU A 397 -0.44 -6.33 -8.48
C GLU A 397 0.31 -5.78 -7.25
N GLY A 398 1.55 -6.21 -7.00
CA GLY A 398 2.39 -5.63 -5.94
C GLY A 398 2.72 -4.15 -6.18
N ILE A 399 2.87 -3.73 -7.45
CA ILE A 399 3.03 -2.31 -7.79
C ILE A 399 1.71 -1.57 -7.58
N VAL A 400 0.60 -2.14 -8.06
CA VAL A 400 -0.73 -1.51 -7.91
C VAL A 400 -1.09 -1.31 -6.43
N ASP A 401 -0.86 -2.33 -5.60
CA ASP A 401 -1.08 -2.29 -4.15
C ASP A 401 -0.19 -1.24 -3.46
N GLY A 402 1.12 -1.22 -3.80
CA GLY A 402 2.04 -0.23 -3.28
C GLY A 402 1.64 1.21 -3.63
N LEU A 403 1.19 1.45 -4.87
CA LEU A 403 0.67 2.75 -5.31
C LEU A 403 -0.62 3.12 -4.59
N MET A 404 -1.55 2.18 -4.43
CA MET A 404 -2.84 2.44 -3.79
C MET A 404 -2.70 2.77 -2.30
N CYS A 405 -1.75 2.11 -1.62
CA CYS A 405 -1.66 2.12 -0.17
C CYS A 405 -0.52 2.98 0.40
N HIS A 406 0.25 3.71 -0.41
CA HIS A 406 1.43 4.45 0.08
C HIS A 406 1.12 5.56 1.10
N HIS A 407 -0.11 6.10 1.14
CA HIS A 407 -0.55 7.02 2.20
C HIS A 407 -1.16 6.34 3.42
N LEU A 408 -1.56 5.07 3.30
CA LEU A 408 -2.13 4.26 4.38
C LEU A 408 -1.52 2.86 4.37
N PRO A 409 -0.26 2.68 4.80
CA PRO A 409 0.45 1.41 4.68
C PRO A 409 -0.25 0.22 5.33
N ALA A 410 -1.03 0.45 6.39
CA ALA A 410 -1.84 -0.58 7.06
C ALA A 410 -2.88 -1.26 6.16
N LYS A 411 -3.24 -0.67 5.01
CA LYS A 411 -4.15 -1.29 4.02
C LYS A 411 -3.45 -2.16 2.98
N ALA A 412 -2.13 -2.09 2.89
CA ALA A 412 -1.37 -2.79 1.87
C ALA A 412 -1.32 -4.30 2.14
N ARG A 413 -1.33 -5.11 1.08
CA ARG A 413 -1.03 -6.54 1.17
C ARG A 413 0.46 -6.77 1.44
N ASP A 414 1.32 -5.93 0.88
CA ASP A 414 2.75 -5.87 1.20
C ASP A 414 3.03 -4.64 2.07
N PHE A 415 2.90 -4.84 3.38
CA PHE A 415 3.07 -3.78 4.38
C PHE A 415 4.47 -3.16 4.32
N GLU A 416 5.53 -3.97 4.25
CA GLU A 416 6.90 -3.49 4.14
C GLU A 416 7.13 -2.62 2.89
N ALA A 417 6.54 -3.00 1.76
CA ALA A 417 6.63 -2.19 0.54
C ALA A 417 5.94 -0.83 0.69
N ALA A 418 4.70 -0.81 1.20
CA ALA A 418 3.97 0.44 1.40
C ALA A 418 4.63 1.36 2.45
N VAL A 419 5.15 0.79 3.55
CA VAL A 419 5.93 1.53 4.55
C VAL A 419 7.19 2.16 3.93
N SER A 420 7.84 1.44 3.01
CA SER A 420 9.06 1.94 2.35
C SER A 420 8.77 3.17 1.50
N VAL A 421 7.67 3.15 0.73
CA VAL A 421 7.27 4.27 -0.14
C VAL A 421 6.81 5.45 0.70
N HIS A 422 6.01 5.18 1.74
CA HIS A 422 5.52 6.19 2.67
C HIS A 422 6.67 6.95 3.36
N ALA A 423 7.67 6.21 3.86
CA ALA A 423 8.85 6.81 4.48
C ALA A 423 9.71 7.57 3.45
N ALA A 424 9.84 7.04 2.24
CA ALA A 424 10.59 7.67 1.16
C ALA A 424 9.99 9.01 0.72
N ASP A 425 8.66 9.08 0.59
CA ASP A 425 7.94 10.33 0.31
C ASP A 425 8.27 11.40 1.36
N ILE A 426 8.16 11.05 2.65
CA ILE A 426 8.46 11.95 3.76
C ILE A 426 9.93 12.42 3.74
N ILE A 427 10.87 11.48 3.58
CA ILE A 427 12.30 11.82 3.54
C ILE A 427 12.63 12.70 2.34
N SER A 428 11.98 12.48 1.20
CA SER A 428 12.23 13.28 -0.02
C SER A 428 11.84 14.75 0.16
N HIS A 429 10.83 15.03 0.99
CA HIS A 429 10.39 16.38 1.32
C HIS A 429 11.20 17.01 2.47
N ALA A 430 11.46 16.25 3.53
CA ALA A 430 12.05 16.77 4.76
C ALA A 430 13.58 16.66 4.82
N GLY A 431 14.21 15.87 3.95
CA GLY A 431 15.64 15.53 4.01
C GLY A 431 16.02 14.61 5.19
N THR A 432 15.05 14.23 6.02
CA THR A 432 15.20 13.39 7.21
C THR A 432 13.94 12.56 7.41
N LEU A 433 14.03 11.52 8.24
CA LEU A 433 12.86 10.77 8.67
C LEU A 433 12.13 11.55 9.78
N ASP A 434 10.97 12.12 9.48
CA ASP A 434 10.07 12.77 10.44
C ASP A 434 8.89 11.85 10.78
N LEU A 435 8.92 11.25 11.97
CA LEU A 435 7.86 10.35 12.41
C LEU A 435 6.51 11.07 12.56
N SER A 436 6.48 12.38 12.81
CA SER A 436 5.21 13.11 13.00
C SER A 436 4.41 13.26 11.71
N CYS A 437 5.07 13.12 10.55
CA CYS A 437 4.43 13.08 9.24
C CYS A 437 4.01 11.67 8.82
N MET A 438 4.39 10.64 9.59
CA MET A 438 4.08 9.25 9.25
C MET A 438 2.72 8.83 9.79
N ASN A 439 2.08 7.89 9.12
CA ASN A 439 1.02 7.10 9.73
C ASN A 439 1.57 6.28 10.92
N TRP A 440 0.76 6.06 11.96
CA TRP A 440 1.17 5.33 13.16
C TRP A 440 1.82 3.97 12.87
N SER A 441 1.21 3.16 11.99
CA SER A 441 1.69 1.82 11.66
C SER A 441 3.11 1.84 11.07
N ALA A 442 3.37 2.79 10.18
CA ALA A 442 4.68 3.01 9.59
C ALA A 442 5.67 3.57 10.62
N ALA A 443 5.25 4.52 11.46
CA ALA A 443 6.09 5.10 12.51
C ALA A 443 6.59 4.04 13.50
N GLU A 444 5.77 3.04 13.87
CA GLU A 444 6.19 1.94 14.74
C GLU A 444 7.34 1.12 14.14
N VAL A 445 7.37 0.94 12.82
CA VAL A 445 8.47 0.22 12.14
C VAL A 445 9.81 0.91 12.36
N PHE A 446 9.83 2.24 12.35
CA PHE A 446 11.03 3.04 12.57
C PHE A 446 11.29 3.38 14.04
N ARG A 447 10.28 3.33 14.90
CA ARG A 447 10.45 3.56 16.35
C ARG A 447 10.92 2.32 17.10
N ALA A 448 10.35 1.17 16.78
CA ALA A 448 10.55 -0.07 17.54
C ALA A 448 10.78 -1.31 16.66
N GLY A 449 10.53 -1.22 15.35
CA GLY A 449 10.72 -2.31 14.40
C GLY A 449 12.08 -2.35 13.73
N LYS A 450 12.13 -2.98 12.55
CA LYS A 450 13.35 -3.17 11.73
C LYS A 450 14.00 -1.85 11.29
N GLY A 451 13.22 -0.78 11.18
CA GLY A 451 13.71 0.55 10.81
C GLY A 451 14.38 1.32 11.96
N SER A 452 14.26 0.85 13.21
CA SER A 452 14.78 1.56 14.39
C SER A 452 16.31 1.63 14.46
N SER A 453 17.00 0.80 13.68
CA SER A 453 18.46 0.81 13.59
C SER A 453 19.00 1.87 12.63
N ILE A 454 18.17 2.59 11.89
CA ILE A 454 18.63 3.60 10.92
C ILE A 454 18.97 4.90 11.67
N PRO A 455 20.25 5.30 11.76
CA PRO A 455 20.59 6.56 12.38
C PRO A 455 20.20 7.72 11.46
N ARG A 456 19.80 8.86 12.05
CA ARG A 456 19.43 10.08 11.31
C ARG A 456 20.51 10.52 10.31
N GLU A 457 21.78 10.45 10.70
CA GLU A 457 22.91 10.79 9.85
C GLU A 457 22.99 9.91 8.59
N ALA A 458 22.62 8.62 8.68
CA ALA A 458 22.58 7.75 7.51
C ALA A 458 21.48 8.18 6.52
N VAL A 459 20.32 8.63 7.03
CA VAL A 459 19.24 9.18 6.19
C VAL A 459 19.70 10.44 5.48
N GLU A 460 20.29 11.40 6.19
CA GLU A 460 20.75 12.69 5.64
C GLU A 460 21.87 12.49 4.60
N ASN A 461 22.82 11.59 4.88
CA ASN A 461 23.88 11.22 3.94
C ASN A 461 23.29 10.55 2.68
N LYS A 462 22.35 9.63 2.86
CA LYS A 462 21.73 8.93 1.73
C LYS A 462 20.88 9.85 0.87
N TYR A 463 20.13 10.76 1.50
CA TYR A 463 19.38 11.82 0.82
C TYR A 463 20.30 12.67 -0.05
N SER A 464 21.44 13.11 0.49
CA SER A 464 22.41 13.93 -0.24
C SER A 464 23.05 13.18 -1.43
N GLU A 465 23.39 11.91 -1.24
CA GLU A 465 23.89 11.02 -2.29
C GLU A 465 22.87 10.86 -3.43
N ILE A 466 21.62 10.56 -3.09
CA ILE A 466 20.54 10.37 -4.06
C ILE A 466 20.24 11.69 -4.79
N MET A 467 20.20 12.83 -4.09
CA MET A 467 19.95 14.12 -4.72
C MET A 467 21.03 14.47 -5.76
N ALA A 468 22.30 14.17 -5.49
CA ALA A 468 23.36 14.35 -6.48
C ALA A 468 23.14 13.49 -7.74
N LYS A 469 22.65 12.25 -7.56
CA LYS A 469 22.30 11.34 -8.65
C LYS A 469 21.08 11.82 -9.45
N VAL A 470 20.04 12.30 -8.77
CA VAL A 470 18.81 12.80 -9.40
C VAL A 470 19.11 14.02 -10.26
N ARG A 471 19.96 14.95 -9.80
CA ARG A 471 20.39 16.09 -10.61
C ARG A 471 21.03 15.69 -11.94
N VAL A 472 21.86 14.65 -11.92
CA VAL A 472 22.48 14.10 -13.14
C VAL A 472 21.42 13.55 -14.11
N LEU A 473 20.41 12.87 -13.58
CA LEU A 473 19.29 12.36 -14.38
C LEU A 473 18.49 13.51 -15.01
N LEU A 474 18.20 14.57 -14.23
CA LEU A 474 17.47 15.74 -14.72
C LEU A 474 18.23 16.50 -15.82
N ASP A 475 19.56 16.56 -15.76
CA ASP A 475 20.40 17.22 -16.78
C ASP A 475 20.41 16.50 -18.15
N VAL A 476 19.90 15.26 -18.21
CA VAL A 476 20.00 14.40 -19.40
C VAL A 476 18.66 13.86 -19.89
N THR A 477 17.62 13.87 -19.06
CA THR A 477 16.22 13.64 -19.45
C THR A 477 15.62 14.87 -20.12
#